data_AF-A0A1H7KZS0-F1
#
_entry.id   AF-A0A1H7KZS0-F1
#
_cell.length_a   1.000
_cell.length_b   1.000
_cell.length_c   1.000
_cell.angle_alpha   90.00
_cell.angle_beta   90.00
_cell.angle_gamma   90.00
#
_symmetry.space_group_name_H-M   'P 1'
#
loop_
_entity.id
_entity.type
_entity.pdbx_description
1 polymer ?
#
loop_
_entity_poly.entity_id
_entity_poly.type
_entity_poly.pdbx_seq_one_letter_code
_entity_poly.pdbx_strand_id
1 'polypeptide(L)'
;MPRNRIKIKTGFTYLEFEELNDDSSENVHFILRMSKKNGDQLVCHDAKLSLHHIKQMHQFTTNIMAERQEELTSRERLVFQRNSQLRNLYIEAEKQGFFSKETIDQLTALGIPVTSLLAAELKMTVDDLKDYLCRNSLPFIFFEKIYAKGKEMIVLNQ
;
A
#
# COMPACT_ATOMS: atom_id res chain seq x y z
N MET A 1 27.34 -27.76 -1.06
CA MET A 1 26.21 -26.95 -1.59
C MET A 1 26.70 -25.52 -1.81
N PRO A 2 26.39 -24.86 -2.93
CA PRO A 2 26.83 -23.49 -3.19
C PRO A 2 26.26 -22.52 -2.16
N ARG A 3 27.07 -21.59 -1.66
CA ARG A 3 26.73 -20.71 -0.53
C ARG A 3 25.73 -19.60 -0.89
N ASN A 4 25.55 -19.26 -2.18
CA ASN A 4 24.82 -18.07 -2.61
C ASN A 4 23.59 -18.41 -3.47
N ARG A 5 22.55 -18.99 -2.86
CA ARG A 5 21.27 -19.31 -3.52
C ARG A 5 20.14 -18.49 -2.95
N ILE A 6 19.40 -17.77 -3.80
CA ILE A 6 18.16 -17.07 -3.41
C ILE A 6 16.97 -17.88 -3.91
N LYS A 7 16.05 -18.25 -3.01
CA LYS A 7 14.83 -19.01 -3.33
C LYS A 7 13.65 -18.06 -3.55
N ILE A 8 13.08 -18.06 -4.75
CA ILE A 8 11.99 -17.15 -5.12
C ILE A 8 10.67 -17.95 -5.19
N LYS A 9 9.98 -18.09 -4.03
CA LYS A 9 8.64 -18.69 -3.81
C LYS A 9 8.31 -20.05 -4.50
N THR A 10 7.11 -20.58 -4.23
CA THR A 10 6.73 -22.00 -4.38
C THR A 10 6.55 -22.45 -5.83
N GLY A 11 7.24 -23.54 -6.20
CA GLY A 11 7.43 -24.01 -7.59
C GLY A 11 8.90 -24.16 -8.01
N PHE A 12 9.83 -23.80 -7.11
CA PHE A 12 11.29 -23.96 -7.21
C PHE A 12 11.92 -23.24 -8.40
N THR A 13 12.05 -21.91 -8.27
CA THR A 13 13.03 -21.11 -9.02
C THR A 13 14.23 -20.82 -8.12
N TYR A 14 15.41 -21.33 -8.48
CA TYR A 14 16.67 -21.00 -7.81
C TYR A 14 17.44 -19.99 -8.63
N LEU A 15 18.07 -19.05 -7.94
CA LEU A 15 18.98 -18.09 -8.54
C LEU A 15 20.36 -18.29 -7.90
N GLU A 16 21.32 -18.73 -8.72
CA GLU A 16 22.71 -18.98 -8.34
C GLU A 16 23.63 -17.95 -8.98
N PHE A 17 24.59 -17.44 -8.20
CA PHE A 17 25.67 -16.60 -8.67
C PHE A 17 27.00 -17.30 -8.42
N GLU A 18 27.75 -17.55 -9.50
CA GLU A 18 29.10 -18.12 -9.44
C GLU A 18 30.07 -17.19 -10.17
N GLU A 19 31.14 -16.79 -9.49
CA GLU A 19 32.25 -16.04 -10.09
C GLU A 19 33.09 -16.99 -10.95
N LEU A 20 33.30 -16.60 -12.20
CA LEU A 20 34.22 -17.26 -13.12
C LEU A 20 35.56 -16.52 -13.04
N ASN A 21 36.53 -17.13 -12.37
CA ASN A 21 37.93 -16.74 -12.53
C ASN A 21 38.44 -17.33 -13.84
N ASP A 22 38.45 -16.51 -14.88
CA ASP A 22 39.12 -16.83 -16.13
C ASP A 22 40.54 -16.25 -16.04
N ASP A 23 41.54 -17.11 -15.81
CA ASP A 23 42.96 -16.74 -15.62
C ASP A 23 43.57 -15.94 -16.80
N SER A 24 42.82 -15.78 -17.88
CA SER A 24 43.23 -15.13 -19.13
C SER A 24 42.58 -13.77 -19.40
N SER A 25 41.63 -13.32 -18.58
CA SER A 25 40.91 -12.05 -18.82
C SER A 25 40.90 -11.15 -17.58
N GLU A 26 41.30 -9.88 -17.74
CA GLU A 26 41.20 -8.85 -16.68
C GLU A 26 39.75 -8.56 -16.22
N ASN A 27 38.76 -9.25 -16.79
CA ASN A 27 37.34 -9.00 -16.56
C ASN A 27 36.68 -10.12 -15.76
N VAL A 28 36.28 -9.80 -14.54
CA VAL A 28 35.49 -10.70 -13.69
C VAL A 28 34.10 -10.93 -14.31
N HIS A 29 33.79 -12.20 -14.55
CA HIS A 29 32.50 -12.65 -15.07
C HIS A 29 31.73 -13.43 -14.01
N PHE A 30 30.41 -13.36 -14.05
CA PHE A 30 29.53 -14.13 -13.18
C PHE A 30 28.54 -14.92 -14.02
N ILE A 31 28.24 -16.14 -13.59
CA ILE A 31 27.13 -16.92 -14.14
C ILE A 31 25.93 -16.70 -13.23
N LEU A 32 24.86 -16.20 -13.83
CA LEU A 32 23.51 -16.22 -13.26
C LEU A 32 22.82 -17.49 -13.76
N ARG A 33 22.54 -18.43 -12.86
CA ARG A 33 21.76 -19.63 -13.20
C ARG A 33 20.37 -19.54 -12.58
N MET A 34 19.36 -19.62 -13.45
CA MET A 34 17.96 -19.72 -13.08
C MET A 34 17.46 -21.15 -13.33
N SER A 35 17.10 -21.87 -12.27
CA SER A 35 16.59 -23.24 -12.39
C SER A 35 15.12 -23.30 -12.00
N LYS A 36 14.23 -23.74 -12.90
CA LYS A 36 12.79 -23.94 -12.65
C LYS A 36 12.45 -25.43 -12.66
N LYS A 37 11.77 -25.91 -11.62
CA LYS A 37 11.22 -27.29 -11.59
C LYS A 37 9.85 -27.32 -12.28
N ASN A 38 9.70 -28.13 -13.32
CA ASN A 38 8.45 -28.36 -14.03
C ASN A 38 8.11 -29.86 -14.00
N GLY A 39 7.29 -30.29 -13.05
CA GLY A 39 7.06 -31.72 -12.77
C GLY A 39 8.34 -32.39 -12.26
N ASP A 40 8.81 -33.43 -12.96
CA ASP A 40 10.05 -34.14 -12.67
C ASP A 40 11.29 -33.54 -13.35
N GLN A 41 11.12 -32.56 -14.24
CA GLN A 41 12.21 -31.95 -14.99
C GLN A 41 12.69 -30.65 -14.34
N LEU A 42 14.01 -30.48 -14.24
CA LEU A 42 14.65 -29.22 -13.86
C LEU A 42 15.16 -28.53 -15.13
N VAL A 43 14.58 -27.38 -15.46
CA VAL A 43 15.05 -26.54 -16.58
C VAL A 43 15.98 -25.47 -16.02
N CYS A 44 17.22 -25.44 -16.49
CA CYS A 44 18.22 -24.43 -16.10
C CYS A 44 18.49 -23.47 -17.27
N HIS A 45 18.50 -22.18 -16.99
CA HIS A 45 18.93 -21.13 -17.90
C HIS A 45 20.13 -20.40 -17.29
N ASP A 46 21.26 -20.40 -18.00
CA ASP A 46 22.51 -19.79 -17.56
C ASP A 46 22.76 -18.51 -18.39
N ALA A 47 23.10 -17.41 -17.72
CA ALA A 47 23.49 -16.16 -18.35
C ALA A 47 24.85 -15.71 -17.83
N LYS A 48 25.80 -15.43 -18.73
CA LYS A 48 27.11 -14.88 -18.38
C LYS A 48 27.02 -13.35 -18.33
N LEU A 49 27.27 -12.78 -17.17
CA LEU A 49 27.25 -11.35 -16.92
C LEU A 49 28.67 -10.86 -16.59
N SER A 50 29.02 -9.66 -17.01
CA SER A 50 30.24 -8.99 -16.54
C SER A 50 29.96 -8.30 -15.20
N LEU A 51 31.02 -8.03 -14.43
CA LEU A 51 30.92 -7.20 -13.23
C LEU A 51 30.25 -5.84 -13.51
N HIS A 52 30.48 -5.25 -14.69
CA HIS A 52 29.84 -4.01 -15.10
C HIS A 52 28.31 -4.13 -15.15
N HIS A 53 27.78 -5.18 -15.80
CA HIS A 53 26.33 -5.42 -15.86
C HIS A 53 25.72 -5.67 -14.48
N ILE A 54 26.45 -6.34 -13.58
CA ILE A 54 25.98 -6.56 -12.20
C ILE A 54 25.91 -5.24 -11.42
N LYS A 55 26.91 -4.38 -11.56
CA LYS A 55 26.88 -3.03 -10.95
C LYS A 55 25.69 -2.22 -11.47
N GLN A 56 25.40 -2.28 -12.78
CA GLN A 56 24.24 -1.62 -13.37
C GLN A 56 22.92 -2.20 -12.82
N MET A 57 22.79 -3.53 -12.74
CA MET A 57 21.61 -4.17 -12.16
C MET A 57 21.41 -3.78 -10.70
N HIS A 58 22.49 -3.76 -9.91
CA HIS A 58 22.43 -3.33 -8.51
C HIS A 58 21.99 -1.87 -8.36
N GLN A 59 22.52 -0.97 -9.19
CA GLN A 59 22.11 0.43 -9.17
C GLN A 59 20.65 0.60 -9.58
N PHE A 60 20.22 -0.10 -10.64
CA PHE A 60 18.84 -0.11 -11.10
C PHE A 60 17.87 -0.63 -10.02
N THR A 61 18.17 -1.76 -9.38
CA THR A 61 17.33 -2.29 -8.31
C THR A 61 17.31 -1.38 -7.09
N THR A 62 18.43 -0.76 -6.75
CA THR A 62 18.52 0.20 -5.63
C THR A 62 17.62 1.41 -5.89
N ASN A 63 17.64 1.97 -7.10
CA ASN A 63 16.78 3.08 -7.48
C ASN A 63 15.29 2.69 -7.39
N ILE A 64 14.90 1.54 -7.93
CA ILE A 64 13.52 1.05 -7.83
C ILE A 64 13.10 0.88 -6.37
N MET A 65 13.97 0.31 -5.52
CA MET A 65 13.64 0.12 -4.11
C MET A 65 13.51 1.46 -3.39
N ALA A 66 14.35 2.44 -3.71
CA ALA A 66 14.26 3.79 -3.17
C ALA A 66 12.94 4.48 -3.60
N GLU A 67 12.59 4.46 -4.88
CA GLU A 67 11.33 5.01 -5.40
C GLU A 67 10.12 4.36 -4.72
N ARG A 68 10.13 3.03 -4.56
CA ARG A 68 9.06 2.32 -3.85
C ARG A 68 9.00 2.68 -2.37
N GLN A 69 10.15 2.86 -1.71
CA GLN A 69 10.19 3.28 -0.32
C GLN A 69 9.64 4.69 -0.13
N GLU A 70 9.95 5.62 -1.04
CA GLU A 70 9.40 6.98 -1.05
C GLU A 70 7.89 6.97 -1.28
N GLU A 71 7.41 6.13 -2.19
CA GLU A 71 5.99 5.95 -2.46
C GLU A 71 5.25 5.43 -1.22
N LEU A 72 5.78 4.40 -0.56
CA LEU A 72 5.23 3.85 0.69
C LEU A 72 5.21 4.91 1.80
N THR A 73 6.32 5.62 2.00
CA THR A 73 6.42 6.66 3.04
C THR A 73 5.42 7.79 2.78
N SER A 74 5.23 8.18 1.52
CA SER A 74 4.26 9.21 1.13
C SER A 74 2.82 8.75 1.39
N ARG A 75 2.51 7.49 1.08
CA ARG A 75 1.20 6.89 1.38
C ARG A 75 0.94 6.82 2.89
N GLU A 76 1.92 6.36 3.67
CA GLU A 76 1.82 6.32 5.14
C GLU A 76 1.55 7.70 5.74
N ARG A 77 2.24 8.74 5.24
CA ARG A 77 1.99 10.13 5.66
C ARG A 77 0.56 10.58 5.34
N LEU A 78 0.04 10.26 4.16
CA LEU A 78 -1.34 10.59 3.78
C LEU A 78 -2.35 9.90 4.69
N VAL A 79 -2.15 8.61 4.99
CA VAL A 79 -2.99 7.83 5.91
C VAL A 79 -2.95 8.43 7.32
N PHE A 80 -1.77 8.80 7.80
CA PHE A 80 -1.62 9.46 9.09
C PHE A 80 -2.38 10.80 9.14
N GLN A 81 -2.25 11.63 8.10
CA GLN A 81 -2.96 12.91 8.01
C GLN A 81 -4.48 12.72 8.01
N ARG A 82 -5.02 11.81 7.18
CA ARG A 82 -6.45 11.52 7.12
C ARG A 82 -7.00 11.01 8.45
N ASN A 83 -6.27 10.12 9.13
CA ASN A 83 -6.65 9.62 10.45
C ASN A 83 -6.61 10.72 11.51
N SER A 84 -5.62 11.62 11.46
CA SER A 84 -5.56 12.76 12.36
C SER A 84 -6.73 13.71 12.14
N GLN A 85 -7.09 14.00 10.90
CA GLN A 85 -8.24 14.83 10.56
C GLN A 85 -9.55 14.18 11.06
N LEU A 86 -9.78 12.89 10.77
CA LEU A 86 -10.94 12.15 11.25
C LEU A 86 -11.06 12.21 12.78
N ARG A 87 -9.95 12.04 13.50
CA ARG A 87 -9.90 12.13 14.96
C ARG A 87 -10.24 13.53 15.48
N ASN A 88 -9.74 14.58 14.82
CA ASN A 88 -10.05 15.95 15.22
C ASN A 88 -11.55 16.25 15.06
N LEU A 89 -12.14 15.85 13.93
CA LEU A 89 -13.58 16.00 13.69
C LEU A 89 -14.42 15.25 14.73
N TYR A 90 -13.99 14.05 15.13
CA TYR A 90 -14.65 13.29 16.19
C TYR A 90 -14.65 14.06 17.52
N ILE A 91 -13.48 14.55 17.95
CA ILE A 91 -13.32 15.26 19.22
C ILE A 91 -14.11 16.58 19.22
N GLU A 92 -14.14 17.28 18.09
CA GLU A 92 -14.92 18.53 17.95
C GLU A 92 -16.42 18.25 18.03
N ALA A 93 -16.91 17.24 17.31
CA ALA A 93 -18.32 16.84 17.35
C ALA A 93 -18.73 16.32 18.74
N GLU A 94 -17.84 15.59 19.43
CA GLU A 94 -18.07 15.10 20.79
C GLU A 94 -18.24 16.27 21.77
N LYS A 95 -17.36 17.27 21.68
CA LYS A 95 -17.43 18.48 22.53
C LYS A 95 -18.69 19.31 22.28
N GLN A 96 -19.16 19.36 21.02
CA GLN A 96 -20.36 20.11 20.65
C GLN A 96 -21.65 19.31 20.92
N GLY A 97 -21.57 17.98 20.98
CA GLY A 97 -22.72 17.07 21.10
C GLY A 97 -23.50 16.87 19.79
N PHE A 98 -23.08 17.51 18.70
CA PHE A 98 -23.66 17.42 17.38
C PHE A 98 -22.60 17.62 16.30
N PHE A 99 -22.95 17.32 15.05
CA PHE A 99 -22.13 17.61 13.88
C PHE A 99 -22.98 18.16 12.74
N SER A 100 -22.38 19.03 11.93
CA SER A 100 -23.07 19.77 10.87
C SER A 100 -22.82 19.16 9.49
N LYS A 101 -23.49 19.72 8.48
CA LYS A 101 -23.20 19.43 7.07
C LYS A 101 -21.73 19.66 6.71
N GLU A 102 -21.11 20.70 7.26
CA GLU A 102 -19.69 21.00 7.02
C GLU A 102 -18.79 19.86 7.49
N THR A 103 -19.07 19.30 8.68
CA THR A 103 -18.35 18.13 9.19
C THR A 103 -18.55 16.91 8.26
N ILE A 104 -19.75 16.72 7.73
CA ILE A 104 -20.06 15.63 6.78
C ILE A 104 -19.30 15.81 5.46
N ASP A 105 -19.23 17.04 4.95
CA ASP A 105 -18.50 17.36 3.73
C ASP A 105 -16.99 17.11 3.92
N GLN A 106 -16.44 17.50 5.07
CA GLN A 106 -15.05 17.22 5.43
C GLN A 106 -14.77 15.71 5.56
N LEU A 107 -15.65 14.95 6.19
CA LEU A 107 -15.51 13.49 6.26
C LEU A 107 -15.62 12.83 4.87
N THR A 108 -16.48 13.37 4.01
CA THR A 108 -16.62 12.89 2.62
C THR A 108 -15.35 13.14 1.82
N ALA A 109 -14.68 14.29 2.05
CA ALA A 109 -13.37 14.58 1.46
C ALA A 109 -12.25 13.62 1.91
N LEU A 110 -12.42 12.94 3.06
CA LEU A 110 -11.52 11.86 3.49
C LEU A 110 -11.75 10.53 2.75
N GLY A 111 -12.76 10.48 1.87
CA GLY A 111 -13.17 9.26 1.14
C GLY A 111 -14.15 8.39 1.90
N ILE A 112 -14.76 8.90 2.97
CA ILE A 112 -15.76 8.17 3.75
C ILE A 112 -17.15 8.46 3.16
N PRO A 113 -17.96 7.45 2.75
CA PRO A 113 -19.28 7.66 2.17
C PRO A 113 -20.33 7.96 3.25
N VAL A 114 -20.14 9.07 3.98
CA VAL A 114 -20.90 9.40 5.19
C VAL A 114 -22.40 9.54 4.92
N THR A 115 -22.77 10.24 3.84
CA THR A 115 -24.18 10.45 3.46
C THR A 115 -24.90 9.13 3.20
N SER A 116 -24.27 8.18 2.49
CA SER A 116 -24.85 6.86 2.26
C SER A 116 -24.99 6.04 3.55
N LEU A 117 -23.99 6.11 4.44
CA LEU A 117 -24.01 5.42 5.73
C LEU A 117 -25.13 5.95 6.63
N LEU A 118 -25.26 7.27 6.73
CA LEU A 118 -26.29 7.93 7.53
C LEU A 118 -27.69 7.71 6.97
N ALA A 119 -27.86 7.79 5.64
CA ALA A 119 -29.15 7.57 5.00
C ALA A 119 -29.69 6.16 5.30
N ALA A 120 -28.81 5.14 5.23
CA ALA A 120 -29.16 3.77 5.59
C ALA A 120 -29.53 3.62 7.07
N GLU A 121 -28.78 4.27 7.96
CA GLU A 121 -29.01 4.21 9.42
C GLU A 121 -30.33 4.90 9.82
N LEU A 122 -30.60 6.06 9.24
CA LEU A 122 -31.80 6.87 9.50
C LEU A 122 -33.02 6.40 8.68
N LYS A 123 -32.85 5.37 7.85
CA LYS A 123 -33.90 4.80 6.97
C LYS A 123 -34.57 5.86 6.08
N MET A 124 -33.77 6.74 5.49
CA MET A 124 -34.23 7.80 4.59
C MET A 124 -33.43 7.80 3.29
N THR A 125 -33.90 8.53 2.27
CA THR A 125 -33.12 8.68 1.04
C THR A 125 -31.94 9.64 1.26
N VAL A 126 -30.93 9.53 0.40
CA VAL A 126 -29.76 10.42 0.45
C VAL A 126 -30.18 11.88 0.20
N ASP A 127 -31.16 12.10 -0.66
CA ASP A 127 -31.63 13.46 -0.99
C ASP A 127 -32.42 14.06 0.17
N ASP A 128 -33.30 13.30 0.82
CA ASP A 128 -34.00 13.74 2.04
C ASP A 128 -33.01 14.10 3.17
N LEU A 129 -31.96 13.28 3.33
CA LEU A 129 -30.91 13.55 4.31
C LEU A 129 -30.15 14.84 4.01
N LYS A 130 -29.80 15.08 2.73
CA LYS A 130 -29.11 16.31 2.32
C LYS A 130 -29.98 17.55 2.60
N ASP A 131 -31.27 17.47 2.31
CA ASP A 131 -32.21 18.55 2.56
C ASP A 131 -32.35 18.84 4.06
N TYR A 132 -32.41 17.79 4.88
CA TYR A 132 -32.43 17.91 6.34
C TYR A 132 -31.17 18.59 6.88
N LEU A 133 -29.99 18.15 6.42
CA LEU A 133 -28.68 18.66 6.84
C LEU A 133 -28.43 20.11 6.45
N CYS A 134 -29.13 20.64 5.44
CA CYS A 134 -29.05 22.05 5.09
C CYS A 134 -29.67 22.97 6.14
N ARG A 135 -30.50 22.43 7.04
CA ARG A 135 -31.26 23.21 8.04
C ARG A 135 -30.99 22.77 9.47
N ASN A 136 -30.47 21.57 9.67
CA ASN A 136 -30.32 20.96 10.98
C ASN A 136 -28.96 20.26 11.13
N SER A 137 -28.47 20.23 12.36
CA SER A 137 -27.32 19.39 12.76
C SER A 137 -27.80 18.00 13.18
N LEU A 138 -26.90 17.01 13.08
CA LEU A 138 -27.16 15.65 13.57
C LEU A 138 -26.57 15.45 14.97
N PRO A 139 -27.25 14.72 15.85
CA PRO A 139 -26.70 14.36 17.16
C PRO A 139 -25.41 13.53 17.05
N PHE A 140 -24.46 13.77 17.94
CA PHE A 140 -23.16 13.08 17.95
C PHE A 140 -23.25 11.55 17.97
N ILE A 141 -24.32 10.97 18.51
CA ILE A 141 -24.51 9.51 18.60
C ILE A 141 -24.38 8.79 17.25
N PHE A 142 -24.73 9.46 16.14
CA PHE A 142 -24.58 8.89 14.80
C PHE A 142 -23.13 8.91 14.29
N PHE A 143 -22.27 9.73 14.89
CA PHE A 143 -20.87 9.87 14.52
C PHE A 143 -20.03 8.65 14.92
N GLU A 144 -20.27 8.05 16.09
CA GLU A 144 -19.45 6.93 16.59
C GLU A 144 -19.31 5.79 15.58
N LYS A 145 -20.42 5.43 14.92
CA LYS A 145 -20.44 4.39 13.88
C LYS A 145 -19.72 4.83 12.60
N ILE A 146 -19.85 6.09 12.22
CA ILE A 146 -19.11 6.66 11.07
C ILE A 146 -17.61 6.63 11.35
N TYR A 147 -17.20 6.96 12.57
CA TYR A 147 -15.79 6.99 12.97
C TYR A 147 -15.15 5.60 12.92
N ALA A 148 -15.84 4.58 13.43
CA ALA A 148 -15.37 3.19 13.36
C ALA A 148 -15.18 2.74 11.90
N LYS A 149 -16.21 2.92 11.05
CA LYS A 149 -16.13 2.58 9.62
C LYS A 149 -15.11 3.42 8.86
N GLY A 150 -14.98 4.70 9.22
CA GLY A 150 -14.03 5.62 8.61
C GLY A 150 -12.58 5.18 8.83
N LYS A 151 -12.24 4.72 10.03
CA LYS A 151 -10.92 4.14 10.32
C LYS A 151 -10.62 2.92 9.45
N GLU A 152 -11.57 2.01 9.32
CA GLU A 152 -11.40 0.81 8.49
C GLU A 152 -11.20 1.17 7.01
N MET A 153 -12.00 2.09 6.47
CA MET A 153 -11.91 2.49 5.07
C MET A 153 -10.61 3.25 4.72
N ILE A 154 -10.11 4.09 5.63
CA ILE A 154 -8.83 4.79 5.42
C ILE A 154 -7.67 3.78 5.34
N VAL A 155 -7.76 2.66 6.07
CA VAL A 155 -6.76 1.58 6.04
C VAL A 155 -6.94 0.65 4.83
N LEU A 156 -8.17 0.40 4.39
CA LEU A 156 -8.47 -0.50 3.26
C LEU A 156 -8.22 0.13 1.89
N ASN A 157 -8.29 1.45 1.76
CA ASN A 157 -8.00 2.17 0.52
C ASN A 157 -6.48 2.38 0.25
N GLN A 158 -5.64 1.46 0.77
CA GLN A 158 -4.16 1.46 0.63
C GLN A 158 -3.67 0.78 -0.65
#